data_AF-A0A0D7AAN2-F1
#
_entry.id   AF-A0A0D7AAN2-F1
#
_cell.length_a   1.000
_cell.length_b   1.000
_cell.length_c   1.000
_cell.angle_alpha   90.00
_cell.angle_beta   90.00
_cell.angle_gamma   90.00
#
_symmetry.space_group_name_H-M   'P 1'
#
loop_
_entity.id
_entity.type
_entity.pdbx_description
1 polymer ?
#
loop_
_entity_poly.entity_id
_entity_poly.type
_entity_poly.pdbx_seq_one_letter_code
_entity_poly.pdbx_strand_id
1 'polypeptide(L)'
;MRFLTWRRPTHNEHVPVGKTLLLFSDQALHSRLKVFASNPVAIVLTAVVVIVALYGCTPTFYWIPSAALSTAIFTAVANLVTPPKQVSTFIRASPIEAVTWFTGVMVSVFSTIENGIYTTICESAALLLVCVAMPRGRSWDTFA
;
A
#
# COMPACT_ATOMS: atom_id res chain seq x y z
N MET A 1 -4.43 27.40 10.08
CA MET A 1 -3.62 28.41 9.36
C MET A 1 -2.18 27.89 9.24
N ARG A 2 -1.83 27.33 8.08
CA ARG A 2 -0.50 26.96 7.53
C ARG A 2 -0.85 26.27 6.20
N PHE A 3 -1.10 26.98 5.10
CA PHE A 3 -0.15 27.72 4.27
C PHE A 3 1.18 26.98 4.05
N LEU A 4 1.44 26.65 2.78
CA LEU A 4 2.68 26.20 2.13
C LEU A 4 2.93 24.68 2.20
N THR A 5 2.93 23.93 1.09
CA THR A 5 3.45 24.27 -0.24
C THR A 5 2.66 23.54 -1.34
N TRP A 6 1.61 24.19 -1.83
CA TRP A 6 1.10 23.89 -3.16
C TRP A 6 2.20 24.28 -4.15
N ARG A 7 2.99 23.31 -4.61
CA ARG A 7 4.06 23.51 -5.58
C ARG A 7 3.40 23.98 -6.88
N ARG A 8 3.34 25.30 -7.09
CA ARG A 8 3.03 25.87 -8.40
C ARG A 8 4.06 25.31 -9.37
N PRO A 9 3.67 24.69 -10.49
CA PRO A 9 4.60 24.45 -11.57
C PRO A 9 5.07 25.82 -12.06
N THR A 10 6.33 26.14 -11.80
CA THR A 10 6.98 27.35 -12.26
C THR A 10 7.13 27.26 -13.77
N HIS A 11 6.72 28.33 -14.45
CA HIS A 11 6.61 28.52 -15.90
C HIS A 11 7.96 28.47 -16.67
N ASN A 12 8.89 27.59 -16.29
CA ASN A 12 10.27 27.65 -16.78
C ASN A 12 11.08 26.35 -16.57
N GLU A 13 10.43 25.27 -16.16
CA GLU A 13 11.03 23.94 -16.32
C GLU A 13 10.65 23.44 -17.72
N HIS A 14 11.63 23.27 -18.61
CA HIS A 14 11.46 22.57 -19.89
C HIS A 14 11.25 21.07 -19.63
N VAL A 15 10.23 20.73 -18.85
CA VAL A 15 9.69 19.38 -18.80
C VAL A 15 9.15 19.08 -20.20
N PRO A 16 9.62 18.02 -20.87
CA PRO A 16 9.14 17.68 -22.20
C PRO A 16 7.63 17.51 -22.11
N VAL A 17 6.88 18.40 -22.76
CA VAL A 17 5.40 18.53 -22.70
C VAL A 17 4.66 17.21 -22.88
N GLY A 18 5.28 16.22 -23.54
CA GLY A 18 4.78 14.86 -23.64
C GLY A 18 4.63 14.12 -22.30
N LYS A 19 5.55 14.30 -21.33
CA LYS A 19 5.50 13.58 -20.04
C LYS A 19 4.37 14.09 -19.14
N THR A 20 4.10 15.39 -19.15
CA THR A 20 2.99 15.99 -18.40
C THR A 20 1.65 15.64 -19.03
N LEU A 21 1.52 15.68 -20.36
CA LEU A 21 0.29 15.25 -21.05
C LEU A 21 -0.05 13.78 -20.77
N LEU A 22 0.94 12.88 -20.79
CA LEU A 22 0.74 11.47 -20.44
C LEU A 22 0.27 11.32 -18.99
N LEU A 23 0.91 12.01 -18.04
CA LEU A 23 0.48 11.99 -16.63
C LEU A 23 -0.97 12.50 -16.45
N PHE A 24 -1.37 13.59 -17.10
CA PHE A 24 -2.75 14.07 -17.02
C PHE A 24 -3.75 13.10 -17.65
N SER A 25 -3.37 12.41 -18.73
CA SER A 25 -4.22 11.39 -19.36
C SER A 25 -4.39 10.15 -18.48
N ASP A 26 -3.33 9.67 -17.83
CA ASP A 26 -3.36 8.53 -16.91
C ASP A 26 -4.21 8.83 -15.67
N GLN A 27 -4.03 10.03 -15.08
CA GLN A 27 -4.83 10.45 -13.92
C GLN A 27 -6.30 10.69 -14.32
N ALA A 28 -6.55 11.23 -15.51
CA ALA A 28 -7.91 11.40 -16.01
C ALA A 28 -8.60 10.05 -16.20
N LEU A 29 -7.93 9.05 -16.80
CA LEU A 29 -8.48 7.71 -16.97
C LEU A 29 -8.74 7.04 -15.61
N HIS A 30 -7.75 7.04 -14.70
CA HIS A 30 -7.92 6.46 -13.37
C HIS A 30 -9.05 7.10 -12.55
N SER A 31 -9.26 8.41 -12.66
CA SER A 31 -10.34 9.10 -11.94
C SER A 31 -11.73 8.64 -12.38
N ARG A 32 -11.93 8.39 -13.68
CA ARG A 32 -13.20 7.94 -14.24
C ARG A 32 -13.49 6.49 -13.86
N LEU A 33 -12.48 5.64 -13.91
CA LEU A 33 -12.57 4.25 -13.49
C LEU A 33 -12.92 4.13 -11.99
N LYS A 34 -12.37 5.02 -11.15
CA LYS A 34 -12.69 5.05 -9.72
C LYS A 34 -14.17 5.33 -9.45
N VAL A 35 -14.76 6.30 -10.16
CA VAL A 35 -16.19 6.61 -10.04
C VAL A 35 -17.04 5.42 -10.50
N PHE A 36 -16.65 4.76 -11.59
CA PHE A 36 -17.34 3.56 -12.08
C PHE A 36 -17.29 2.42 -11.05
N ALA A 37 -16.13 2.15 -10.46
CA ALA A 37 -15.94 1.05 -9.48
C ALA A 37 -16.71 1.27 -8.16
N SER A 38 -16.96 2.51 -7.76
CA SER A 38 -17.73 2.83 -6.55
C SER A 38 -19.25 2.83 -6.76
N ASN A 39 -19.74 2.72 -8.00
CA ASN A 39 -21.18 2.67 -8.25
C ASN A 39 -21.76 1.33 -7.79
N PRO A 40 -22.78 1.31 -6.91
CA PRO A 40 -23.34 0.07 -6.37
C PRO A 40 -23.93 -0.81 -7.49
N VAL A 41 -24.53 -0.21 -8.51
CA VAL A 41 -25.06 -0.93 -9.68
C VAL A 41 -23.95 -1.57 -10.53
N ALA A 42 -22.79 -0.91 -10.67
CA ALA A 42 -21.67 -1.44 -11.43
C ALA A 42 -21.09 -2.70 -10.75
N ILE A 43 -21.04 -2.72 -9.42
CA ILE A 43 -20.58 -3.88 -8.62
C ILE A 43 -21.53 -5.08 -8.81
N VAL A 44 -22.85 -4.86 -8.83
CA VAL A 44 -23.81 -5.95 -9.08
C VAL A 44 -23.62 -6.53 -10.48
N LEU A 45 -23.41 -5.68 -11.49
CA LEU A 45 -23.18 -6.12 -12.86
C LEU A 45 -21.88 -6.93 -12.98
N THR A 46 -20.76 -6.46 -12.41
CA THR A 46 -19.51 -7.24 -12.39
C THR A 46 -19.62 -8.52 -11.58
N ALA A 47 -20.37 -8.55 -10.47
CA ALA A 47 -20.62 -9.78 -9.72
C ALA A 47 -21.40 -10.82 -10.54
N VAL A 48 -22.44 -10.40 -11.27
CA VAL A 48 -23.18 -11.27 -12.21
C VAL A 48 -22.25 -11.81 -13.30
N VAL A 49 -21.40 -10.96 -13.87
CA VAL A 49 -20.40 -11.37 -14.88
C VAL A 49 -19.41 -12.38 -14.29
N VAL A 50 -18.94 -12.19 -13.05
CA VAL A 50 -18.06 -13.15 -12.36
C VAL A 50 -18.76 -14.50 -12.18
N ILE A 51 -20.03 -14.51 -11.77
CA ILE A 51 -20.82 -15.74 -11.63
C ILE A 51 -20.93 -16.46 -12.97
N VAL A 52 -21.30 -15.74 -14.04
CA VAL A 52 -21.39 -16.31 -15.40
C VAL A 52 -20.03 -16.83 -15.88
N ALA A 53 -18.94 -16.12 -15.61
CA ALA A 53 -17.60 -16.55 -15.96
C ALA A 53 -17.14 -17.79 -15.19
N LEU A 54 -17.49 -17.92 -13.90
CA LEU A 54 -17.21 -19.13 -13.13
C LEU A 54 -17.99 -20.34 -13.65
N TYR A 55 -19.24 -20.18 -14.10
CA TYR A 55 -19.97 -21.31 -14.70
C TYR A 55 -19.53 -21.61 -16.14
N GLY A 56 -19.22 -20.60 -16.95
CA GLY A 56 -18.90 -20.76 -18.37
C GLY A 56 -17.42 -21.03 -18.67
N CYS A 57 -16.48 -20.48 -17.90
CA CYS A 57 -15.04 -20.53 -18.18
C CYS A 57 -14.29 -21.59 -17.36
N THR A 58 -14.91 -22.19 -16.35
CA THR A 58 -14.32 -23.33 -15.62
C THR A 58 -13.82 -24.48 -16.51
N PRO A 59 -14.50 -24.90 -17.60
CA PRO A 59 -13.94 -25.92 -18.49
C PRO A 59 -12.70 -25.44 -19.25
N THR A 60 -12.56 -24.12 -19.47
CA THR A 60 -11.40 -23.53 -20.16
C THR A 60 -10.15 -23.51 -19.28
N PHE A 61 -10.29 -23.44 -17.95
CA PHE A 61 -9.16 -23.49 -17.02
C PHE A 61 -8.37 -24.80 -17.06
N TYR A 62 -8.92 -25.88 -17.61
CA TYR A 62 -8.18 -27.14 -17.82
C TYR A 62 -7.03 -26.99 -18.82
N TRP A 63 -7.14 -26.05 -19.77
CA TRP A 63 -6.11 -25.77 -20.76
C TRP A 63 -5.10 -24.70 -20.33
N ILE A 64 -5.29 -24.07 -19.17
CA ILE A 64 -4.37 -23.04 -18.68
C ILE A 64 -3.10 -23.68 -18.11
N PRO A 65 -1.90 -23.27 -18.56
CA PRO A 65 -0.64 -23.75 -17.99
C PRO A 65 -0.49 -23.26 -16.54
N SER A 66 -0.15 -24.17 -15.62
CA SER A 66 0.09 -23.85 -14.19
C SER A 66 1.16 -22.79 -13.97
N ALA A 67 2.10 -22.66 -14.91
CA ALA A 67 3.12 -21.61 -14.93
C ALA A 67 2.52 -20.19 -15.02
N ALA A 68 1.45 -20.00 -15.79
CA ALA A 68 0.80 -18.69 -15.92
C ALA A 68 0.10 -18.29 -14.61
N LEU A 69 -0.58 -19.24 -13.96
CA LEU A 69 -1.24 -19.01 -12.67
C LEU A 69 -0.22 -18.67 -11.57
N SER A 70 0.89 -19.42 -11.50
CA SER A 70 1.97 -19.14 -10.53
C SER A 70 2.59 -17.77 -10.76
N THR A 71 2.82 -17.38 -12.01
CA THR A 71 3.39 -16.08 -12.36
C THR A 71 2.47 -14.92 -11.94
N ALA A 72 1.15 -15.05 -12.16
CA ALA A 72 0.18 -14.04 -11.73
C ALA A 72 0.16 -13.88 -10.20
N ILE A 73 0.24 -15.00 -9.46
CA ILE A 73 0.32 -14.99 -8.00
C ILE A 73 1.61 -14.29 -7.53
N PHE A 74 2.77 -14.65 -8.09
CA PHE A 74 4.05 -14.04 -7.70
C PHE A 74 4.06 -12.54 -7.98
N THR A 75 3.55 -12.12 -9.13
CA THR A 75 3.49 -10.70 -9.50
C THR A 75 2.57 -9.91 -8.57
N ALA A 76 1.45 -10.50 -8.13
CA ALA A 76 0.55 -9.87 -7.17
C ALA A 76 1.19 -9.74 -5.78
N VAL A 77 1.84 -10.80 -5.27
CA VAL A 77 2.54 -10.77 -3.98
C VAL A 77 3.74 -9.81 -4.02
N ALA A 78 4.49 -9.77 -5.13
CA ALA A 78 5.58 -8.84 -5.32
C ALA A 78 5.12 -7.37 -5.23
N ASN A 79 3.90 -7.07 -5.68
CA ASN A 79 3.30 -5.74 -5.54
C ASN A 79 2.79 -5.43 -4.13
N LEU A 80 2.56 -6.44 -3.28
CA LEU A 80 2.16 -6.26 -1.89
C LEU A 80 3.36 -5.95 -0.98
N VAL A 81 4.53 -6.50 -1.30
CA VAL A 81 5.75 -6.27 -0.51
C VAL A 81 6.14 -4.79 -0.58
N THR A 82 6.20 -4.16 0.60
CA THR A 82 6.54 -2.74 0.75
C THR A 82 7.81 -2.41 -0.02
N PRO A 83 7.80 -1.39 -0.91
CA PRO A 83 8.96 -1.06 -1.72
C PRO A 83 10.15 -0.70 -0.81
N PRO A 84 11.38 -1.15 -1.13
CA PRO A 84 12.56 -1.00 -0.25
C PRO A 84 12.88 0.46 0.08
N LYS A 85 12.43 1.41 -0.75
CA LYS A 85 12.53 2.84 -0.48
C LYS A 85 11.71 3.27 0.74
N GLN A 86 10.54 2.68 0.98
CA GLN A 86 9.70 3.02 2.11
C GLN A 86 10.26 2.45 3.43
N VAL A 87 10.92 1.29 3.40
CA VAL A 87 11.69 0.77 4.55
C VAL A 87 12.80 1.74 4.96
N SER A 88 13.50 2.34 3.99
CA SER A 88 14.53 3.35 4.29
C SER A 88 13.98 4.62 4.94
N THR A 89 12.72 4.98 4.65
CA THR A 89 12.03 6.09 5.31
C THR A 89 11.65 5.73 6.74
N PHE A 90 11.23 4.49 7.01
CA PHE A 90 10.95 4.04 8.39
C PHE A 90 12.18 4.12 9.28
N ILE A 91 13.36 3.70 8.79
CA ILE A 91 14.62 3.82 9.56
C ILE A 91 14.95 5.29 9.91
N ARG A 92 14.58 6.25 9.05
CA ARG A 92 14.85 7.68 9.26
C ARG A 92 13.80 8.39 10.10
N ALA A 93 12.56 7.91 10.13
CA ALA A 93 11.47 8.51 10.89
C ALA A 93 11.49 8.07 12.36
N SER A 94 11.61 6.77 12.62
CA SER A 94 11.85 6.24 13.96
C SER A 94 12.55 4.87 13.88
N PRO A 95 13.74 4.70 14.49
CA PRO A 95 14.45 3.43 14.42
C PRO A 95 13.71 2.29 15.14
N ILE A 96 12.78 2.61 16.05
CA ILE A 96 11.96 1.64 16.78
C ILE A 96 10.95 0.95 15.85
N GLU A 97 10.29 1.67 14.94
CA GLU A 97 9.31 1.09 14.01
C GLU A 97 9.97 0.19 12.95
N ALA A 98 11.23 0.47 12.61
CA ALA A 98 12.00 -0.39 11.73
C ALA A 98 12.28 -1.76 12.36
N VAL A 99 12.49 -1.82 13.68
CA VAL A 99 12.63 -3.07 14.43
C VAL A 99 11.31 -3.84 14.42
N THR A 100 10.18 -3.16 14.58
CA THR A 100 8.84 -3.81 14.54
C THR A 100 8.55 -4.44 13.19
N TRP A 101 8.87 -3.72 12.11
CA TRP A 101 8.74 -4.25 10.76
C TRP A 101 9.62 -5.49 10.54
N PHE A 102 10.89 -5.45 10.99
CA PHE A 102 11.82 -6.56 10.80
C PHE A 102 11.46 -7.78 11.64
N THR A 103 11.07 -7.57 12.91
CA THR A 103 10.61 -8.62 13.82
C THR A 103 9.35 -9.28 13.27
N GLY A 104 8.35 -8.50 12.83
CA GLY A 104 7.13 -9.04 12.24
C GLY A 104 7.39 -9.87 10.98
N VAL A 105 8.26 -9.41 10.08
CA VAL A 105 8.63 -10.15 8.86
C VAL A 105 9.41 -11.43 9.20
N MET A 106 10.43 -11.34 10.05
CA MET A 106 11.23 -12.51 10.44
C MET A 106 10.38 -13.58 11.13
N VAL A 107 9.54 -13.19 12.10
CA VAL A 107 8.69 -14.14 12.84
C VAL A 107 7.64 -14.77 11.93
N SER A 108 7.03 -13.99 11.02
CA SER A 108 6.02 -14.51 10.09
C SER A 108 6.60 -15.50 9.06
N VAL A 109 7.85 -15.32 8.65
CA VAL A 109 8.52 -16.22 7.69
C VAL A 109 8.95 -17.53 8.32
N PHE A 110 9.42 -17.51 9.58
CA PHE A 110 10.01 -18.70 10.22
C PHE A 110 9.07 -19.52 11.10
N SER A 111 8.02 -18.92 11.64
CA SER A 111 7.09 -19.61 12.54
C SER A 111 5.74 -19.81 11.86
N THR A 112 4.84 -18.84 12.03
CA THR A 112 3.50 -18.82 11.45
C THR A 112 3.05 -17.36 11.39
N ILE A 113 2.13 -17.05 10.46
CA ILE A 113 1.51 -15.72 10.35
C ILE A 113 0.85 -15.29 11.68
N GLU A 114 0.24 -16.23 12.40
CA GLU A 114 -0.40 -15.98 13.69
C GLU A 114 0.57 -15.44 14.75
N ASN A 115 1.73 -16.08 14.90
CA ASN A 115 2.79 -15.60 15.78
C ASN A 115 3.37 -14.25 15.31
N GLY A 116 3.44 -14.01 13.99
CA GLY A 116 3.83 -12.73 13.43
C GLY A 116 2.89 -11.59 13.85
N ILE A 117 1.58 -11.83 13.80
CA ILE A 117 0.57 -10.87 14.25
C ILE A 117 0.71 -10.61 15.75
N TYR A 118 0.84 -11.66 16.57
CA TYR A 118 0.98 -11.49 18.02
C TYR A 118 2.23 -10.71 18.43
N THR A 119 3.37 -10.97 17.80
CA THR A 119 4.61 -10.25 18.11
C THR A 119 4.52 -8.76 17.80
N THR A 120 3.99 -8.37 16.64
CA THR A 120 3.82 -6.95 16.27
C THR A 120 2.83 -6.19 17.16
N ILE A 121 1.76 -6.85 17.61
CA ILE A 121 0.80 -6.29 18.58
C ILE A 121 1.49 -6.09 19.94
N CYS A 122 2.21 -7.10 20.43
CA CYS A 122 2.96 -7.02 21.69
C CYS A 122 4.01 -5.91 21.66
N GLU A 123 4.71 -5.74 20.54
CA GLU A 123 5.70 -4.69 20.37
C GLU A 123 5.06 -3.29 20.36
N SER A 124 3.95 -3.12 19.65
CA SER A 124 3.18 -1.86 19.65
C SER A 124 2.63 -1.53 21.05
N ALA A 125 2.16 -2.54 21.78
CA ALA A 125 1.69 -2.38 23.16
C ALA A 125 2.84 -2.03 24.11
N ALA A 126 4.02 -2.65 23.93
CA ALA A 126 5.22 -2.34 24.70
C ALA A 126 5.66 -0.89 24.44
N LEU A 127 5.63 -0.41 23.20
CA LEU A 127 5.94 0.98 22.86
C LEU A 127 4.96 1.97 23.50
N LEU A 128 3.67 1.64 23.52
CA LEU A 128 2.66 2.45 24.22
C LEU A 128 2.92 2.48 25.73
N LEU A 129 3.21 1.33 26.35
CA LEU A 129 3.53 1.26 27.77
C LEU A 129 4.81 2.04 28.10
N VAL A 130 5.83 1.97 27.25
CA VAL A 130 7.06 2.77 27.38
C VAL A 130 6.77 4.26 27.25
N CYS A 131 5.88 4.67 26.34
CA CYS A 131 5.45 6.07 26.20
C CYS A 131 4.66 6.59 27.41
N VAL A 132 3.87 5.73 28.06
CA VAL A 132 3.10 6.09 29.26
C VAL A 132 3.97 6.08 30.52
N ALA A 133 4.88 5.12 30.64
CA ALA A 133 5.78 4.98 31.79
C ALA A 133 6.90 6.03 31.80
N MET A 134 7.33 6.51 30.63
CA MET A 134 8.20 7.68 30.49
C MET A 134 7.36 8.86 30.00
N PRO A 135 6.70 9.63 30.88
CA PRO A 135 6.03 10.86 30.47
C PRO A 135 7.06 11.79 29.82
N ARG A 136 6.95 11.96 28.50
CA ARG A 136 7.75 12.93 27.74
C ARG A 136 7.30 14.32 28.20
N GLY A 137 8.02 14.85 29.19
CA GLY A 137 7.85 16.20 29.70
C GLY A 137 7.91 17.21 28.56
N ARG A 138 6.76 17.82 28.31
CA ARG A 138 6.53 19.12 27.71
C ARG A 138 7.77 20.00 27.48
N SER A 139 8.24 20.06 26.22
CA SER A 139 9.08 21.16 25.72
C SER A 139 8.70 21.57 24.28
N TRP A 140 7.40 21.51 23.97
CA TRP A 140 6.83 21.80 22.65
C TRP A 140 6.44 23.28 22.45
N ASP A 141 7.10 24.20 23.14
CA ASP A 141 6.86 25.66 23.07
C ASP A 141 7.99 26.45 22.40
N THR A 142 9.08 25.82 21.95
CA THR A 142 10.25 26.52 21.37
C THR A 142 10.26 26.60 19.82
N PHE A 143 9.27 26.06 19.12
CA PHE A 143 9.22 26.12 17.63
C PHE A 143 7.85 26.55 17.08
N ALA A 144 7.21 27.50 17.77
CA ALA A 144 6.20 28.38 17.19
C ALA A 144 6.86 29.34 16.18
#